data_AF-A0A3E3I4R9-F1
#
_entry.id   AF-A0A3E3I4R9-F1
#
_cell.length_a   1.000
_cell.length_b   1.000
_cell.length_c   1.000
_cell.angle_alpha   90.00
_cell.angle_beta   90.00
_cell.angle_gamma   90.00
#
_symmetry.space_group_name_H-M   'P 1'
#
loop_
_entity.id
_entity.type
_entity.pdbx_description
1 polymer ?
#
loop_
_entity_poly.entity_id
_entity_poly.type
_entity_poly.pdbx_seq_one_letter_code
_entity_poly.pdbx_strand_id
1 'polypeptide(L)'
;MIKKQMTNILLTAALCILTASVLTGCAANGKNDASGVQESPSASQGQTENPAAGNTAAADTGNTADGKSPSGTGASSDNNSSAGTSPAASSSSDGTEASLEGQEGGADAKVIESQTFSGVSLGGYENVQFTTREITENGRTRVEYSLVSDGNTIYTFPDAYDYWLFASEVNFIAFRDVNGDGQKDVITSEQYITGAGEGGAVPFSMTRIYLNQGSEFLFAEGLSVSIGNSLDASRPEEYTIENILAILEEPVYCNFGSGGWTRGEIESFAFLVKNDVLNDNRKALSQKINYPLNLVRNGEQLLISSPEEFLASYNDILNLQVIYDVEGSETEDLFWNQDGVMLGTGAIWFGKMQDGSIKIYAIPAEVQYCNPLDVD
;
A
#
# COMPACT_ATOMS: atom_id res chain seq x y z
N MET A 1 18.24 -20.99 -9.64
CA MET A 1 18.49 -22.36 -9.12
C MET A 1 17.79 -22.51 -7.77
N ILE A 2 16.91 -23.50 -7.63
CA ILE A 2 16.07 -23.68 -6.43
C ILE A 2 16.89 -24.31 -5.30
N LYS A 3 17.05 -23.63 -4.15
CA LYS A 3 17.55 -24.24 -2.91
C LYS A 3 16.42 -24.42 -1.91
N LYS A 4 15.88 -25.64 -1.94
CA LYS A 4 14.87 -26.17 -1.01
C LYS A 4 15.53 -26.45 0.34
N GLN A 5 15.05 -25.85 1.43
CA GLN A 5 15.32 -26.35 2.79
C GLN A 5 14.05 -26.94 3.39
N MET A 6 14.15 -28.20 3.80
CA MET A 6 13.19 -28.92 4.63
C MET A 6 13.83 -29.14 6.00
N THR A 7 13.05 -29.63 6.98
CA THR A 7 13.48 -30.17 8.29
C THR A 7 13.60 -29.07 9.38
N ASN A 8 12.97 -29.16 10.56
CA ASN A 8 12.24 -30.27 11.19
C ASN A 8 11.07 -29.79 12.08
N ILE A 9 9.99 -30.57 12.15
CA ILE A 9 8.92 -30.42 13.16
C ILE A 9 9.36 -31.19 14.41
N LEU A 10 9.24 -30.58 15.60
CA LEU A 10 9.46 -31.26 16.88
C LEU A 10 8.18 -31.23 17.71
N LEU A 11 7.64 -32.43 17.90
CA LEU A 11 6.36 -32.70 18.57
C LEU A 11 6.57 -32.74 20.09
N THR A 12 5.87 -31.90 20.85
CA THR A 12 5.80 -32.02 22.31
C THR A 12 4.35 -32.05 22.76
N ALA A 13 3.86 -33.24 23.10
CA ALA A 13 2.52 -33.43 23.65
C ALA A 13 2.53 -33.16 25.16
N ALA A 14 1.52 -32.42 25.65
CA ALA A 14 1.16 -32.35 27.06
C ALA A 14 -0.34 -32.69 27.20
N LEU A 15 -0.64 -33.64 28.08
CA LEU A 15 -1.95 -34.25 28.28
C LEU A 15 -2.47 -33.95 29.70
N CYS A 16 -3.79 -34.10 29.91
CA CYS A 16 -4.50 -34.10 31.19
C CYS A 16 -4.75 -32.68 31.81
N ILE A 17 -5.88 -32.36 32.46
CA ILE A 17 -6.98 -33.18 33.04
C ILE A 17 -8.37 -32.55 32.73
N LEU A 18 -9.39 -33.39 32.49
CA LEU A 18 -10.82 -33.05 32.51
C LEU A 18 -11.39 -33.03 33.94
N THR A 19 -12.24 -32.05 34.27
CA THR A 19 -13.30 -32.22 35.28
C THR A 19 -14.65 -31.74 34.75
N ALA A 20 -15.56 -32.68 34.56
CA ALA A 20 -16.96 -32.40 34.24
C ALA A 20 -17.80 -32.48 35.51
N SER A 21 -18.74 -31.54 35.67
CA SER A 21 -19.79 -31.58 36.70
C SER A 21 -21.15 -31.57 36.03
N VAL A 22 -21.78 -32.73 35.93
CA VAL A 22 -23.17 -32.89 35.48
C VAL A 22 -24.09 -32.68 36.68
N LEU A 23 -25.21 -31.98 36.51
CA LEU A 23 -26.39 -32.25 37.35
C LEU A 23 -27.71 -32.01 36.60
N THR A 24 -28.44 -33.12 36.47
CA THR A 24 -29.74 -33.32 35.83
C THR A 24 -30.89 -32.68 36.62
N GLY A 25 -31.96 -32.26 35.96
CA GLY A 25 -33.23 -31.89 36.63
C GLY A 25 -34.39 -31.68 35.64
N CYS A 26 -35.39 -32.55 35.68
CA CYS A 26 -36.44 -32.64 34.65
C CYS A 26 -37.81 -32.08 35.07
N ALA A 27 -38.60 -31.67 34.06
CA ALA A 27 -40.04 -31.91 33.90
C ALA A 27 -41.13 -31.12 34.69
N ALA A 28 -41.96 -30.42 33.88
CA ALA A 28 -43.43 -30.56 33.78
C ALA A 28 -44.44 -29.72 34.62
N ASN A 29 -45.52 -29.32 33.91
CA ASN A 29 -46.88 -28.89 34.32
C ASN A 29 -47.02 -27.65 35.25
N GLY A 30 -47.77 -26.59 34.94
CA GLY A 30 -48.97 -26.44 34.10
C GLY A 30 -50.21 -26.08 34.95
N LYS A 31 -50.72 -24.84 34.84
CA LYS A 31 -52.12 -24.34 35.10
C LYS A 31 -52.16 -22.81 34.89
N ASN A 32 -53.09 -22.23 34.09
CA ASN A 32 -54.50 -21.86 34.39
C ASN A 32 -54.61 -20.72 35.44
N ASP A 33 -55.45 -19.67 35.34
CA ASP A 33 -56.46 -19.20 34.35
C ASP A 33 -56.69 -17.69 34.57
N ALA A 34 -57.25 -16.94 33.59
CA ALA A 34 -58.34 -15.94 33.78
C ALA A 34 -58.58 -14.97 32.58
N SER A 35 -59.61 -15.27 31.79
CA SER A 35 -60.58 -14.37 31.14
C SER A 35 -60.28 -12.89 30.80
N GLY A 36 -60.50 -12.53 29.52
CA GLY A 36 -60.82 -11.16 29.08
C GLY A 36 -61.29 -11.15 27.61
N VAL A 37 -62.57 -10.90 27.35
CA VAL A 37 -63.19 -10.99 26.01
C VAL A 37 -63.56 -9.58 25.50
N GLN A 38 -63.19 -9.23 24.26
CA GLN A 38 -64.11 -8.70 23.22
C GLN A 38 -63.44 -8.43 21.86
N GLU A 39 -64.05 -9.03 20.82
CA GLU A 39 -64.34 -8.49 19.47
C GLU A 39 -63.23 -7.96 18.53
N SER A 40 -62.90 -8.84 17.56
CA SER A 40 -62.51 -8.57 16.15
C SER A 40 -63.69 -7.96 15.33
N PRO A 41 -63.68 -7.80 13.97
CA PRO A 41 -62.73 -8.17 12.89
C PRO A 41 -62.29 -6.94 12.03
N SER A 42 -61.69 -6.97 10.81
CA SER A 42 -61.37 -7.97 9.75
C SER A 42 -59.91 -7.71 9.23
N ALA A 43 -59.23 -8.40 8.30
CA ALA A 43 -59.51 -9.10 7.02
C ALA A 43 -60.05 -8.17 5.89
N SER A 44 -59.61 -8.23 4.61
CA SER A 44 -59.06 -9.36 3.85
C SER A 44 -58.19 -8.93 2.63
N GLN A 45 -57.54 -9.95 2.06
CA GLN A 45 -56.95 -10.17 0.71
C GLN A 45 -57.63 -9.43 -0.48
N GLY A 46 -57.02 -9.27 -1.67
CA GLY A 46 -55.70 -9.68 -2.17
C GLY A 46 -55.68 -9.80 -3.73
N GLN A 47 -54.50 -10.11 -4.29
CA GLN A 47 -54.21 -10.61 -5.66
C GLN A 47 -54.47 -9.76 -6.94
N THR A 48 -53.40 -9.71 -7.78
CA THR A 48 -53.33 -9.79 -9.28
C THR A 48 -54.21 -8.85 -10.13
N GLU A 49 -53.73 -8.18 -11.19
CA GLU A 49 -53.06 -8.71 -12.40
C GLU A 49 -52.25 -7.63 -13.15
N ASN A 50 -51.45 -8.06 -14.14
CA ASN A 50 -50.74 -7.21 -15.11
C ASN A 50 -51.38 -7.37 -16.51
N PRO A 51 -51.53 -6.31 -17.30
CA PRO A 51 -51.38 -6.47 -18.76
C PRO A 51 -50.47 -5.42 -19.42
N ALA A 52 -49.86 -5.82 -20.53
CA ALA A 52 -48.84 -5.06 -21.25
C ALA A 52 -49.37 -4.33 -22.52
N ALA A 53 -48.47 -3.51 -23.09
CA ALA A 53 -48.44 -2.97 -24.47
C ALA A 53 -49.37 -1.78 -24.83
N GLY A 54 -48.82 -0.77 -25.52
CA GLY A 54 -49.60 0.40 -25.98
C GLY A 54 -48.77 1.58 -26.53
N ASN A 55 -48.13 1.38 -27.68
CA ASN A 55 -47.24 2.27 -28.45
C ASN A 55 -47.70 3.74 -28.73
N THR A 56 -46.74 4.59 -29.16
CA THR A 56 -46.82 5.83 -30.01
C THR A 56 -46.75 7.28 -29.42
N ALA A 57 -45.60 7.92 -29.70
CA ALA A 57 -45.37 9.19 -30.43
C ALA A 57 -45.89 10.60 -29.96
N ALA A 58 -44.89 11.46 -29.68
CA ALA A 58 -44.67 12.83 -30.21
C ALA A 58 -45.26 14.11 -29.54
N ALA A 59 -44.36 15.08 -29.32
CA ALA A 59 -44.53 16.55 -29.15
C ALA A 59 -45.31 17.05 -27.89
N ASP A 60 -44.99 18.19 -27.26
CA ASP A 60 -43.85 19.14 -27.27
C ASP A 60 -43.96 20.07 -26.02
N THR A 61 -42.92 20.86 -25.73
CA THR A 61 -42.82 22.03 -24.85
C THR A 61 -42.52 21.87 -23.34
N GLY A 62 -41.37 22.45 -22.92
CA GLY A 62 -41.35 23.35 -21.76
C GLY A 62 -40.38 23.09 -20.59
N ASN A 63 -39.13 23.57 -20.68
CA ASN A 63 -38.21 23.98 -19.57
C ASN A 63 -37.85 22.95 -18.45
N THR A 64 -36.67 22.94 -17.81
CA THR A 64 -35.58 23.95 -17.65
C THR A 64 -34.26 23.28 -17.19
N ALA A 65 -33.17 24.06 -17.17
CA ALA A 65 -31.97 23.92 -16.30
C ALA A 65 -30.90 22.85 -16.65
N ASP A 66 -29.98 23.27 -17.52
CA ASP A 66 -28.52 23.31 -17.31
C ASP A 66 -27.83 22.25 -16.41
N GLY A 67 -27.07 21.36 -17.07
CA GLY A 67 -26.11 20.45 -16.45
C GLY A 67 -25.02 20.05 -17.45
N LYS A 68 -24.16 21.00 -17.83
CA LYS A 68 -23.19 20.80 -18.93
C LYS A 68 -21.93 20.04 -18.49
N SER A 69 -21.91 18.75 -18.78
CA SER A 69 -20.67 18.00 -19.02
C SER A 69 -19.98 18.49 -20.30
N PRO A 70 -18.65 18.44 -20.37
CA PRO A 70 -17.93 18.32 -21.64
C PRO A 70 -17.06 17.05 -21.66
N SER A 71 -17.47 16.08 -22.48
CA SER A 71 -16.54 15.15 -23.12
C SER A 71 -15.55 15.93 -24.01
N GLY A 72 -14.31 15.44 -24.13
CA GLY A 72 -13.26 16.12 -24.88
C GLY A 72 -13.38 15.98 -26.40
N THR A 73 -12.65 16.84 -27.10
CA THR A 73 -12.14 16.61 -28.46
C THR A 73 -10.77 17.26 -28.57
N GLY A 74 -9.81 16.55 -29.15
CA GLY A 74 -8.40 16.97 -29.14
C GLY A 74 -8.03 17.93 -30.28
N ALA A 75 -6.90 18.63 -30.09
CA ALA A 75 -6.10 19.21 -31.16
C ALA A 75 -4.62 19.15 -30.77
N SER A 76 -3.77 18.77 -31.72
CA SER A 76 -2.32 18.62 -31.59
C SER A 76 -1.60 19.91 -31.20
N SER A 77 -0.62 19.84 -30.30
CA SER A 77 0.55 20.74 -30.21
C SER A 77 1.66 20.11 -29.37
N ASP A 78 2.65 19.54 -30.06
CA ASP A 78 4.07 19.35 -29.71
C ASP A 78 4.50 19.47 -28.23
N ASN A 79 4.54 18.33 -27.52
CA ASN A 79 5.30 18.21 -26.27
C ASN A 79 6.68 17.60 -26.53
N ASN A 80 7.74 18.40 -26.34
CA ASN A 80 9.11 17.92 -26.23
C ASN A 80 9.36 17.34 -24.82
N SER A 81 8.83 16.15 -24.56
CA SER A 81 9.11 15.39 -23.33
C SER A 81 10.39 14.58 -23.53
N SER A 82 11.51 15.08 -23.00
CA SER A 82 12.80 14.38 -22.98
C SER A 82 12.79 13.21 -21.98
N ALA A 83 12.12 12.11 -22.34
CA ALA A 83 12.28 10.84 -21.64
C ALA A 83 13.75 10.39 -21.74
N GLY A 84 14.43 10.26 -20.60
CA GLY A 84 15.82 9.81 -20.52
C GLY A 84 15.92 8.33 -20.91
N THR A 85 16.22 8.04 -22.18
CA THR A 85 16.40 6.68 -22.67
C THR A 85 17.66 6.03 -22.08
N SER A 86 17.50 4.91 -21.38
CA SER A 86 18.60 4.00 -21.04
C SER A 86 19.32 3.50 -22.31
N PRO A 87 20.64 3.66 -22.44
CA PRO A 87 21.41 3.02 -23.50
C PRO A 87 21.66 1.54 -23.16
N ALA A 88 21.43 0.65 -24.12
CA ALA A 88 21.67 -0.79 -23.95
C ALA A 88 23.16 -1.12 -23.82
N ALA A 89 23.45 -2.22 -23.11
CA ALA A 89 24.80 -2.76 -22.97
C ALA A 89 25.37 -3.24 -24.32
N SER A 90 26.60 -2.85 -24.63
CA SER A 90 27.44 -3.47 -25.65
C SER A 90 28.71 -4.05 -25.02
N SER A 91 29.02 -5.30 -25.39
CA SER A 91 30.11 -6.08 -24.79
C SER A 91 31.37 -6.10 -25.67
N SER A 92 32.50 -6.55 -25.08
CA SER A 92 33.85 -6.69 -25.65
C SER A 92 34.65 -5.39 -25.94
N SER A 93 35.98 -5.35 -25.81
CA SER A 93 36.96 -6.12 -25.02
C SER A 93 38.34 -5.52 -25.27
N ASP A 94 39.16 -5.27 -24.23
CA ASP A 94 40.50 -5.86 -24.09
C ASP A 94 41.09 -5.50 -22.71
N GLY A 95 42.04 -6.29 -22.22
CA GLY A 95 42.46 -6.25 -20.82
C GLY A 95 43.68 -5.37 -20.51
N THR A 96 43.81 -4.99 -19.24
CA THR A 96 45.10 -4.98 -18.54
C THR A 96 44.84 -5.25 -17.06
N GLU A 97 45.15 -6.46 -16.60
CA GLU A 97 45.12 -6.73 -15.15
C GLU A 97 46.31 -6.07 -14.47
N ALA A 98 46.02 -5.25 -13.46
CA ALA A 98 46.98 -4.82 -12.46
C ALA A 98 46.46 -5.30 -11.10
N SER A 99 47.06 -6.37 -10.58
CA SER A 99 46.71 -6.93 -9.28
C SER A 99 46.96 -5.91 -8.16
N LEU A 100 45.93 -5.61 -7.39
CA LEU A 100 46.06 -5.02 -6.06
C LEU A 100 45.27 -5.90 -5.09
N GLU A 101 45.95 -6.91 -4.55
CA GLU A 101 45.46 -7.64 -3.38
C GLU A 101 45.58 -6.75 -2.13
N GLY A 102 44.60 -6.84 -1.24
CA GLY A 102 44.82 -6.58 0.18
C GLY A 102 44.68 -5.13 0.66
N GLN A 103 43.45 -4.62 0.67
CA GLN A 103 43.04 -3.69 1.72
C GLN A 103 41.59 -3.95 2.10
N GLU A 104 41.35 -4.51 3.29
CA GLU A 104 40.04 -4.44 3.93
C GLU A 104 39.76 -2.96 4.23
N GLY A 105 39.03 -2.30 3.35
CA GLY A 105 38.59 -0.93 3.52
C GLY A 105 37.53 -0.86 4.61
N GLY A 106 37.96 -0.73 5.86
CA GLY A 106 37.04 -0.41 6.96
C GLY A 106 36.29 0.87 6.62
N ALA A 107 34.97 0.77 6.50
CA ALA A 107 34.12 1.91 6.19
C ALA A 107 34.25 2.96 7.29
N ASP A 108 34.55 4.21 6.91
CA ASP A 108 34.61 5.31 7.87
C ASP A 108 33.18 5.78 8.15
N ALA A 109 32.75 5.65 9.41
CA ALA A 109 31.37 5.85 9.83
C ALA A 109 31.30 7.00 10.85
N LYS A 110 30.74 8.12 10.41
CA LYS A 110 30.67 9.38 11.16
C LYS A 110 29.23 9.67 11.57
N VAL A 111 28.97 9.82 12.87
CA VAL A 111 27.64 10.19 13.38
C VAL A 111 27.32 11.65 13.05
N ILE A 112 26.11 11.91 12.58
CA ILE A 112 25.56 13.26 12.41
C ILE A 112 24.75 13.58 13.67
N GLU A 113 25.42 14.14 14.68
CA GLU A 113 24.85 14.41 16.00
C GLU A 113 23.64 15.35 15.98
N SER A 114 23.62 16.33 15.07
CA SER A 114 22.48 17.25 14.86
C SER A 114 21.23 16.57 14.30
N GLN A 115 21.37 15.34 13.79
CA GLN A 115 20.31 14.54 13.17
C GLN A 115 20.18 13.19 13.88
N THR A 116 20.54 13.14 15.16
CA THR A 116 20.46 11.96 16.04
C THR A 116 19.58 12.28 17.24
N PHE A 117 18.56 11.47 17.50
CA PHE A 117 17.47 11.78 18.43
C PHE A 117 17.29 10.67 19.46
N SER A 118 17.38 11.01 20.75
CA SER A 118 17.15 10.08 21.87
C SER A 118 15.70 10.11 22.37
N GLY A 119 15.22 9.00 22.95
CA GLY A 119 13.86 8.92 23.47
C GLY A 119 12.79 8.75 22.38
N VAL A 120 13.20 8.22 21.22
CA VAL A 120 12.33 7.92 20.09
C VAL A 120 11.59 6.60 20.37
N SER A 121 10.30 6.55 20.05
CA SER A 121 9.50 5.33 20.07
C SER A 121 8.83 5.13 18.72
N LEU A 122 9.05 3.97 18.09
CA LEU A 122 8.54 3.58 16.78
C LEU A 122 8.19 2.08 16.81
N GLY A 123 6.91 1.75 16.68
CA GLY A 123 6.44 0.36 16.70
C GLY A 123 6.79 -0.32 18.03
N GLY A 124 7.44 -1.48 17.97
CA GLY A 124 7.94 -2.22 19.13
C GLY A 124 9.26 -1.71 19.72
N TYR A 125 9.85 -0.65 19.14
CA TYR A 125 11.06 -0.02 19.66
C TYR A 125 10.69 1.18 20.54
N GLU A 126 10.99 1.10 21.84
CA GLU A 126 10.60 2.10 22.85
C GLU A 126 11.82 2.79 23.47
N ASN A 127 11.77 4.13 23.57
CA ASN A 127 12.82 4.95 24.20
C ASN A 127 14.24 4.68 23.64
N VAL A 128 14.33 4.45 22.33
CA VAL A 128 15.61 4.21 21.62
C VAL A 128 16.25 5.52 21.16
N GLN A 129 17.49 5.44 20.70
CA GLN A 129 18.13 6.51 19.94
C GLN A 129 18.03 6.23 18.44
N PHE A 130 17.39 7.12 17.69
CA PHE A 130 17.50 7.16 16.24
C PHE A 130 18.82 7.83 15.86
N THR A 131 19.73 7.12 15.21
CA THR A 131 21.08 7.59 14.86
C THR A 131 21.21 7.74 13.35
N THR A 132 21.72 8.89 12.92
CA THR A 132 22.11 9.16 11.53
C THR A 132 23.63 9.02 11.39
N ARG A 133 24.10 8.22 10.42
CA ARG A 133 25.52 8.04 10.13
C ARG A 133 25.82 8.33 8.66
N GLU A 134 26.89 9.08 8.43
CA GLU A 134 27.56 9.17 7.14
C GLU A 134 28.57 8.01 7.04
N ILE A 135 28.40 7.14 6.05
CA ILE A 135 29.29 6.00 5.80
C ILE A 135 30.04 6.26 4.50
N THR A 136 31.37 6.30 4.57
CA THR A 136 32.24 6.38 3.39
C THR A 136 32.98 5.06 3.16
N GLU A 137 32.73 4.46 2.01
CA GLU A 137 33.22 3.14 1.63
C GLU A 137 33.64 3.17 0.15
N ASN A 138 34.84 2.72 -0.19
CA ASN A 138 35.38 2.72 -1.56
C ASN A 138 35.30 4.08 -2.29
N GLY A 139 35.46 5.18 -1.55
CA GLY A 139 35.36 6.55 -2.09
C GLY A 139 33.92 7.04 -2.34
N ARG A 140 32.92 6.27 -1.90
CA ARG A 140 31.51 6.60 -2.01
C ARG A 140 30.91 6.86 -0.63
N THR A 141 30.16 7.96 -0.51
CA THR A 141 29.51 8.36 0.73
C THR A 141 27.99 8.13 0.63
N ARG A 142 27.41 7.52 1.67
CA ARG A 142 25.95 7.30 1.85
C ARG A 142 25.50 7.69 3.26
N VAL A 143 24.21 7.93 3.45
CA VAL A 143 23.59 8.09 4.77
C VAL A 143 22.88 6.80 5.19
N GLU A 144 23.21 6.32 6.39
CA GLU A 144 22.57 5.19 7.09
C GLU A 144 21.76 5.72 8.28
N TYR A 145 20.56 5.18 8.47
CA TYR A 145 19.74 5.40 9.66
C TYR A 145 19.65 4.11 10.48
N SER A 146 19.70 4.23 11.81
CA SER A 146 19.66 3.07 12.71
C SER A 146 18.97 3.39 14.04
N LEU A 147 18.45 2.34 14.70
CA LEU A 147 17.96 2.41 16.08
C LEU A 147 18.99 1.79 17.01
N VAL A 148 19.35 2.54 18.05
CA VAL A 148 20.36 2.17 19.05
C VAL A 148 19.71 2.09 20.43
N SER A 149 19.99 1.00 21.15
CA SER A 149 19.61 0.81 22.56
C SER A 149 20.80 0.28 23.36
N ASP A 150 21.05 0.84 24.54
CA ASP A 150 22.20 0.54 25.40
C ASP A 150 23.56 0.56 24.67
N GLY A 151 23.70 1.47 23.69
CA GLY A 151 24.90 1.61 22.84
C GLY A 151 25.03 0.57 21.71
N ASN A 152 24.10 -0.38 21.59
CA ASN A 152 24.07 -1.40 20.55
C ASN A 152 23.09 -1.00 19.44
N THR A 153 23.49 -1.15 18.18
CA THR A 153 22.55 -1.01 17.05
C THR A 153 21.62 -2.23 17.04
N ILE A 154 20.31 -2.01 17.20
CA ILE A 154 19.28 -3.05 17.27
C ILE A 154 18.38 -3.11 16.02
N TYR A 155 18.46 -2.08 15.18
CA TYR A 155 17.84 -2.04 13.86
C TYR A 155 18.64 -1.11 12.94
N THR A 156 18.76 -1.45 11.66
CA THR A 156 19.28 -0.58 10.61
C THR A 156 18.20 -0.48 9.54
N PHE A 157 17.86 0.74 9.13
CA PHE A 157 16.85 0.96 8.10
C PHE A 157 17.37 0.48 6.73
N PRO A 158 16.49 0.07 5.80
CA PRO A 158 16.90 -0.24 4.44
C PRO A 158 17.67 0.93 3.80
N ASP A 159 18.76 0.61 3.10
CA ASP A 159 19.43 1.57 2.22
C ASP A 159 18.45 2.01 1.12
N ALA A 160 18.61 3.25 0.65
CA ALA A 160 17.82 3.84 -0.42
C ALA A 160 18.73 4.67 -1.34
N TYR A 161 18.35 4.77 -2.62
CA TYR A 161 19.02 5.55 -3.66
C TYR A 161 20.52 5.24 -3.81
N ASP A 162 20.86 3.95 -3.87
CA ASP A 162 22.22 3.42 -4.00
C ASP A 162 22.88 3.67 -5.38
N TYR A 163 22.38 4.63 -6.16
CA TYR A 163 23.01 5.17 -7.38
C TYR A 163 23.57 6.59 -7.20
N TRP A 164 23.09 7.34 -6.21
CA TRP A 164 23.51 8.72 -5.96
C TRP A 164 24.59 8.84 -4.87
N LEU A 165 25.31 9.96 -4.84
CA LEU A 165 26.31 10.28 -3.83
C LEU A 165 25.67 11.20 -2.78
N PHE A 166 25.67 10.81 -1.51
CA PHE A 166 25.15 11.65 -0.42
C PHE A 166 26.03 12.90 -0.25
N ALA A 167 25.39 14.07 -0.16
CA ALA A 167 26.06 15.38 -0.13
C ALA A 167 26.38 15.87 1.30
N SER A 168 26.43 14.97 2.29
CA SER A 168 26.65 15.27 3.71
C SER A 168 25.57 16.13 4.41
N GLU A 169 24.46 16.42 3.75
CA GLU A 169 23.39 17.30 4.25
C GLU A 169 22.06 16.56 4.35
N VAL A 170 21.47 16.53 5.56
CA VAL A 170 20.12 16.00 5.82
C VAL A 170 19.23 17.19 6.13
N ASN A 171 18.24 17.45 5.26
CA ASN A 171 17.32 18.58 5.33
C ASN A 171 16.43 18.48 6.58
N PHE A 172 15.82 17.31 6.81
CA PHE A 172 15.03 17.01 8.01
C PHE A 172 14.88 15.51 8.27
N ILE A 173 14.49 15.17 9.50
CA ILE A 173 13.98 13.86 9.91
C ILE A 173 12.69 14.11 10.72
N ALA A 174 11.64 13.32 10.45
CA ALA A 174 10.36 13.40 11.13
C ALA A 174 9.78 12.02 11.42
N PHE A 175 8.98 11.93 12.49
CA PHE A 175 8.31 10.71 12.94
C PHE A 175 6.80 10.94 12.93
N ARG A 176 6.10 10.37 11.94
CA ARG A 176 4.70 10.66 11.63
C ARG A 176 3.98 9.38 11.21
N ASP A 177 2.71 9.27 11.53
CA ASP A 177 1.82 8.26 10.98
C ASP A 177 1.42 8.73 9.56
N VAL A 178 1.90 8.06 8.53
CA VAL A 178 1.68 8.41 7.11
C VAL A 178 0.56 7.57 6.51
N ASN A 179 0.42 6.31 6.96
CA ASN A 179 -0.53 5.34 6.42
C ASN A 179 -1.87 5.27 7.20
N GLY A 180 -1.97 5.92 8.36
CA GLY A 180 -3.14 5.94 9.24
C GLY A 180 -3.28 4.70 10.14
N ASP A 181 -2.23 3.90 10.33
CA ASP A 181 -2.28 2.67 11.12
C ASP A 181 -2.08 2.86 12.64
N GLY A 182 -1.78 4.10 13.06
CA GLY A 182 -1.57 4.49 14.46
C GLY A 182 -0.11 4.36 14.93
N GLN A 183 0.79 3.82 14.10
CA GLN A 183 2.22 3.78 14.35
C GLN A 183 2.92 4.98 13.68
N LYS A 184 4.12 5.30 14.16
CA LYS A 184 4.95 6.32 13.52
C LYS A 184 5.88 5.68 12.51
N ASP A 185 5.76 6.12 11.26
CA ASP A 185 6.72 5.97 10.18
C ASP A 185 7.87 6.97 10.34
N VAL A 186 8.92 6.80 9.55
CA VAL A 186 10.05 7.74 9.48
C VAL A 186 10.05 8.41 8.11
N ILE A 187 10.09 9.74 8.10
CA ILE A 187 10.27 10.56 6.90
C ILE A 187 11.62 11.25 7.01
N THR A 188 12.50 11.08 6.02
CA THR A 188 13.76 11.84 5.90
C THR A 188 13.76 12.62 4.60
N SER A 189 14.54 13.71 4.56
CA SER A 189 15.00 14.25 3.30
C SER A 189 16.47 14.63 3.43
N GLU A 190 17.21 14.37 2.37
CA GLU A 190 18.64 14.58 2.31
C GLU A 190 19.10 14.94 0.89
N GLN A 191 20.25 15.60 0.81
CA GLN A 191 20.80 16.07 -0.46
C GLN A 191 21.78 15.05 -1.04
N TYR A 192 21.77 14.97 -2.36
CA TYR A 192 22.64 14.16 -3.18
C TYR A 192 23.32 15.03 -4.23
N ILE A 193 24.39 14.53 -4.84
CA ILE A 193 25.01 15.13 -6.02
C ILE A 193 24.95 14.19 -7.23
N THR A 194 24.76 14.77 -8.41
CA THR A 194 24.66 14.06 -9.70
C THR A 194 25.93 13.31 -10.13
N GLY A 195 27.06 13.57 -9.46
CA GLY A 195 28.36 12.98 -9.77
C GLY A 195 29.49 13.75 -9.06
N ALA A 196 30.74 13.35 -9.33
CA ALA A 196 31.92 14.01 -8.80
C ALA A 196 32.64 14.82 -9.89
N GLY A 197 33.08 16.04 -9.57
CA GLY A 197 33.90 16.88 -10.45
C GLY A 197 33.45 18.34 -10.53
N GLU A 198 34.38 19.22 -10.94
CA GLU A 198 34.12 20.65 -11.13
C GLU A 198 33.08 20.85 -12.24
N GLY A 199 31.89 21.35 -11.89
CA GLY A 199 30.74 21.48 -12.79
C GLY A 199 29.91 20.21 -13.01
N GLY A 200 30.27 19.07 -12.40
CA GLY A 200 29.52 17.80 -12.50
C GLY A 200 28.72 17.41 -11.24
N ALA A 201 28.99 18.05 -10.11
CA ALA A 201 28.27 17.89 -8.86
C ALA A 201 27.15 18.94 -8.73
N VAL A 202 25.97 18.65 -9.30
CA VAL A 202 24.76 19.45 -9.07
C VAL A 202 24.05 18.87 -7.84
N PRO A 203 23.82 19.65 -6.77
CA PRO A 203 23.06 19.18 -5.62
C PRO A 203 21.56 19.11 -5.94
N PHE A 204 20.90 18.10 -5.40
CA PHE A 204 19.44 17.97 -5.42
C PHE A 204 18.97 17.20 -4.18
N SER A 205 17.74 17.46 -3.74
CA SER A 205 17.14 16.76 -2.60
C SER A 205 16.31 15.56 -3.06
N MET A 206 16.26 14.52 -2.22
CA MET A 206 15.23 13.49 -2.29
C MET A 206 14.57 13.31 -0.91
N THR A 207 13.42 12.64 -0.90
CA THR A 207 12.71 12.23 0.32
C THR A 207 12.83 10.71 0.46
N ARG A 208 12.85 10.19 1.69
CA ARG A 208 12.64 8.77 2.00
C ARG A 208 11.50 8.62 2.98
N ILE A 209 10.58 7.70 2.72
CA ILE A 209 9.50 7.32 3.63
C ILE A 209 9.67 5.84 3.97
N TYR A 210 9.79 5.55 5.27
CA TYR A 210 9.97 4.22 5.82
C TYR A 210 8.74 3.84 6.63
N LEU A 211 7.88 3.01 6.05
CA LEU A 211 6.63 2.57 6.66
C LEU A 211 6.88 1.52 7.74
N ASN A 212 6.35 1.76 8.94
CA ASN A 212 6.54 0.95 10.13
C ASN A 212 5.60 -0.26 10.14
N GLN A 213 6.14 -1.47 10.22
CA GLN A 213 5.39 -2.73 10.28
C GLN A 213 5.46 -3.37 11.68
N GLY A 214 5.72 -2.57 12.72
CA GLY A 214 5.80 -2.97 14.12
C GLY A 214 7.23 -3.29 14.56
N SER A 215 7.91 -4.23 13.89
CA SER A 215 9.31 -4.62 14.21
C SER A 215 10.30 -4.42 13.06
N GLU A 216 9.82 -3.89 11.94
CA GLU A 216 10.60 -3.71 10.71
C GLU A 216 10.02 -2.53 9.92
N PHE A 217 10.81 -1.93 9.05
CA PHE A 217 10.43 -0.78 8.24
C PHE A 217 10.66 -1.07 6.77
N LEU A 218 9.69 -0.71 5.94
CA LEU A 218 9.74 -0.86 4.49
C LEU A 218 9.99 0.51 3.85
N PHE A 219 11.03 0.63 3.02
CA PHE A 219 11.25 1.82 2.21
C PHE A 219 10.20 1.88 1.11
N ALA A 220 9.27 2.84 1.21
CA ALA A 220 8.19 3.05 0.25
C ALA A 220 8.71 3.91 -0.91
N GLU A 221 9.47 3.30 -1.83
CA GLU A 221 10.17 4.00 -2.92
C GLU A 221 9.21 4.80 -3.82
N GLY A 222 8.14 4.17 -4.32
CA GLY A 222 7.15 4.83 -5.19
C GLY A 222 6.54 6.07 -4.55
N LEU A 223 6.05 5.96 -3.31
CA LEU A 223 5.57 7.11 -2.51
C LEU A 223 6.68 8.16 -2.28
N SER A 224 7.91 7.74 -1.98
CA SER A 224 9.04 8.65 -1.75
C SER A 224 9.39 9.48 -2.99
N VAL A 225 9.33 8.86 -4.17
CA VAL A 225 9.55 9.48 -5.49
C VAL A 225 8.35 10.34 -5.89
N SER A 226 7.12 9.85 -5.71
CA SER A 226 5.84 10.53 -5.95
C SER A 226 5.75 11.89 -5.22
N ILE A 227 6.07 11.89 -3.93
CA ILE A 227 6.11 13.11 -3.11
C ILE A 227 7.30 13.99 -3.52
N GLY A 228 8.48 13.41 -3.76
CA GLY A 228 9.66 14.15 -4.21
C GLY A 228 9.46 14.88 -5.54
N ASN A 229 8.78 14.25 -6.51
CA ASN A 229 8.46 14.82 -7.83
C ASN A 229 7.41 15.94 -7.78
N SER A 230 6.75 16.12 -6.63
CA SER A 230 5.81 17.24 -6.40
C SER A 230 6.53 18.53 -5.97
N LEU A 231 7.87 18.50 -5.84
CA LEU A 231 8.75 19.62 -5.49
C LEU A 231 9.86 19.79 -6.55
N ASP A 232 10.49 20.96 -6.65
CA ASP A 232 11.69 21.12 -7.47
C ASP A 232 12.92 20.56 -6.74
N ALA A 233 13.38 19.38 -7.14
CA ALA A 233 14.55 18.71 -6.56
C ALA A 233 15.82 19.59 -6.51
N SER A 234 15.97 20.58 -7.39
CA SER A 234 17.12 21.51 -7.40
C SER A 234 17.02 22.65 -6.37
N ARG A 235 15.87 22.77 -5.69
CA ARG A 235 15.54 23.83 -4.73
C ARG A 235 15.42 23.22 -3.33
N PRO A 236 16.54 22.98 -2.60
CA PRO A 236 16.52 22.28 -1.32
C PRO A 236 15.69 23.00 -0.26
N GLU A 237 15.45 24.31 -0.40
CA GLU A 237 14.53 25.06 0.47
C GLU A 237 13.04 24.67 0.31
N GLU A 238 12.69 23.88 -0.70
CA GLU A 238 11.34 23.31 -0.86
C GLU A 238 11.17 21.99 -0.12
N TYR A 239 12.27 21.29 0.19
CA TYR A 239 12.26 20.01 0.92
C TYR A 239 12.22 20.25 2.43
N THR A 240 11.22 20.99 2.89
CA THR A 240 10.90 21.14 4.31
C THR A 240 9.86 20.10 4.74
N ILE A 241 9.81 19.82 6.04
CA ILE A 241 8.80 18.91 6.59
C ILE A 241 7.38 19.46 6.39
N GLU A 242 7.17 20.79 6.41
CA GLU A 242 5.87 21.41 6.18
C GLU A 242 5.36 21.16 4.76
N ASN A 243 6.22 21.30 3.74
CA ASN A 243 5.83 21.06 2.34
C ASN A 243 5.57 19.58 2.08
N ILE A 244 6.46 18.70 2.57
CA ILE A 244 6.32 17.25 2.43
C ILE A 244 5.05 16.75 3.12
N LEU A 245 4.72 17.27 4.31
CA LEU A 245 3.45 16.96 4.96
C LEU A 245 2.25 17.54 4.24
N ALA A 246 2.33 18.75 3.68
CA ALA A 246 1.24 19.31 2.90
C ALA A 246 0.87 18.41 1.70
N ILE A 247 1.86 17.85 1.00
CA ILE A 247 1.65 16.91 -0.12
C ILE A 247 1.15 15.55 0.39
N LEU A 248 1.73 15.01 1.46
CA LEU A 248 1.29 13.74 2.06
C LEU A 248 -0.16 13.81 2.58
N GLU A 249 -0.57 14.96 3.12
CA GLU A 249 -1.91 15.25 3.64
C GLU A 249 -2.90 15.74 2.54
N GLU A 250 -2.50 15.76 1.25
CA GLU A 250 -3.38 16.17 0.13
C GLU A 250 -4.65 15.32 0.05
N PRO A 251 -5.85 15.94 0.05
CA PRO A 251 -7.10 15.20 0.06
C PRO A 251 -7.44 14.59 -1.31
N VAL A 252 -7.54 13.27 -1.37
CA VAL A 252 -8.03 12.52 -2.53
C VAL A 252 -9.55 12.28 -2.37
N TYR A 253 -10.33 12.86 -3.28
CA TYR A 253 -11.80 12.90 -3.22
C TYR A 253 -12.48 11.70 -3.88
N CYS A 254 -12.19 10.48 -3.44
CA CYS A 254 -13.05 9.32 -3.78
C CYS A 254 -14.29 9.30 -2.85
N ASN A 255 -15.48 9.09 -3.43
CA ASN A 255 -16.76 9.40 -2.79
C ASN A 255 -17.25 8.38 -1.71
N PHE A 256 -16.35 7.57 -1.12
CA PHE A 256 -16.69 6.67 -0.02
C PHE A 256 -16.42 7.30 1.34
N GLY A 257 -17.52 7.62 2.04
CA GLY A 257 -17.49 7.94 3.46
C GLY A 257 -17.27 9.41 3.77
N SER A 258 -17.60 9.78 5.01
CA SER A 258 -17.44 11.12 5.55
C SER A 258 -16.02 11.35 6.07
N GLY A 259 -15.06 11.35 5.15
CA GLY A 259 -13.64 11.58 5.44
C GLY A 259 -12.82 11.42 4.17
N GLY A 260 -12.32 12.54 3.64
CA GLY A 260 -11.34 12.51 2.54
C GLY A 260 -10.12 11.69 2.96
N TRP A 261 -9.52 11.02 2.00
CA TRP A 261 -8.29 10.26 2.22
C TRP A 261 -7.11 11.17 1.94
N THR A 262 -5.94 10.85 2.48
CA THR A 262 -4.72 11.54 2.08
C THR A 262 -3.97 10.78 0.97
N ARG A 263 -3.12 11.49 0.24
CA ARG A 263 -2.18 10.88 -0.73
C ARG A 263 -1.27 9.84 -0.04
N GLY A 264 -0.74 10.19 1.13
CA GLY A 264 0.08 9.30 1.96
C GLY A 264 -0.66 8.01 2.35
N GLU A 265 -1.92 8.11 2.77
CA GLU A 265 -2.77 6.95 3.12
C GLU A 265 -2.95 5.99 1.91
N ILE A 266 -3.27 6.53 0.74
CA ILE A 266 -3.58 5.75 -0.48
C ILE A 266 -2.35 5.03 -1.02
N GLU A 267 -1.27 5.79 -1.28
CA GLU A 267 -0.07 5.25 -1.93
C GLU A 267 0.66 4.28 -0.98
N SER A 268 0.65 4.55 0.34
CA SER A 268 1.15 3.60 1.35
C SER A 268 0.35 2.30 1.35
N PHE A 269 -0.99 2.36 1.30
CA PHE A 269 -1.81 1.16 1.28
C PHE A 269 -1.56 0.31 0.03
N ALA A 270 -1.50 0.96 -1.15
CA ALA A 270 -1.17 0.28 -2.41
C ALA A 270 0.22 -0.35 -2.39
N PHE A 271 1.24 0.36 -1.90
CA PHE A 271 2.58 -0.17 -1.68
C PHE A 271 2.59 -1.39 -0.77
N LEU A 272 1.90 -1.33 0.38
CA LEU A 272 1.83 -2.46 1.32
C LEU A 272 1.07 -3.66 0.73
N VAL A 273 0.05 -3.43 -0.10
CA VAL A 273 -0.64 -4.50 -0.85
C VAL A 273 0.29 -5.14 -1.89
N LYS A 274 0.99 -4.33 -2.70
CA LYS A 274 1.97 -4.83 -3.68
C LYS A 274 3.08 -5.63 -2.99
N ASN A 275 3.65 -5.09 -1.91
CA ASN A 275 4.66 -5.78 -1.11
C ASN A 275 4.15 -7.11 -0.54
N ASP A 276 2.92 -7.16 -0.03
CA ASP A 276 2.36 -8.39 0.53
C ASP A 276 2.06 -9.46 -0.53
N VAL A 277 1.69 -9.05 -1.75
CA VAL A 277 1.52 -9.97 -2.90
C VAL A 277 2.87 -10.53 -3.35
N LEU A 278 3.87 -9.67 -3.56
CA LEU A 278 5.17 -10.07 -4.12
C LEU A 278 6.01 -10.93 -3.15
N ASN A 279 5.81 -10.79 -1.84
CA ASN A 279 6.50 -11.59 -0.81
C ASN A 279 5.70 -12.82 -0.33
N ASP A 280 4.53 -13.12 -0.92
CA ASP A 280 3.60 -14.18 -0.48
C ASP A 280 3.19 -14.03 1.01
N ASN A 281 3.03 -12.79 1.49
CA ASN A 281 2.63 -12.46 2.87
C ASN A 281 1.12 -12.68 3.09
N ARG A 282 0.64 -13.90 2.83
CA ARG A 282 -0.80 -14.25 2.81
C ARG A 282 -1.56 -13.78 4.05
N LYS A 283 -0.93 -13.87 5.23
CA LYS A 283 -1.51 -13.43 6.49
C LYS A 283 -1.67 -11.92 6.59
N ALA A 284 -0.69 -11.13 6.16
CA ALA A 284 -0.80 -9.67 6.17
C ALA A 284 -1.85 -9.20 5.16
N LEU A 285 -1.85 -9.77 3.96
CA LEU A 285 -2.86 -9.47 2.93
C LEU A 285 -4.27 -9.86 3.40
N SER A 286 -4.44 -10.99 4.10
CA SER A 286 -5.76 -11.40 4.60
C SER A 286 -6.36 -10.45 5.64
N GLN A 287 -5.54 -9.65 6.35
CA GLN A 287 -6.01 -8.60 7.27
C GLN A 287 -6.37 -7.28 6.55
N LYS A 288 -5.92 -7.10 5.30
CA LYS A 288 -6.22 -5.94 4.45
C LYS A 288 -7.55 -6.08 3.69
N ILE A 289 -8.24 -7.22 3.78
CA ILE A 289 -9.53 -7.47 3.11
C ILE A 289 -10.71 -6.96 3.96
N ASN A 290 -11.70 -6.35 3.32
CA ASN A 290 -13.03 -6.11 3.85
C ASN A 290 -13.89 -7.35 3.60
N TYR A 291 -14.21 -8.10 4.65
CA TYR A 291 -15.04 -9.31 4.53
C TYR A 291 -16.54 -8.98 4.61
N PRO A 292 -17.39 -9.69 3.85
CA PRO A 292 -17.05 -10.77 2.94
C PRO A 292 -16.56 -10.26 1.56
N LEU A 293 -15.53 -10.92 1.02
CA LEU A 293 -15.01 -10.67 -0.31
C LEU A 293 -15.78 -11.52 -1.33
N ASN A 294 -16.41 -10.86 -2.29
CA ASN A 294 -17.09 -11.51 -3.41
C ASN A 294 -16.10 -11.74 -4.56
N LEU A 295 -15.84 -13.00 -4.90
CA LEU A 295 -14.98 -13.39 -6.00
C LEU A 295 -15.84 -13.95 -7.15
N VAL A 296 -15.55 -13.54 -8.39
CA VAL A 296 -16.09 -14.20 -9.59
C VAL A 296 -14.95 -14.93 -10.29
N ARG A 297 -15.14 -16.23 -10.56
CA ARG A 297 -14.18 -17.06 -11.30
C ARG A 297 -14.93 -18.01 -12.22
N ASN A 298 -14.65 -17.97 -13.51
CA ASN A 298 -15.26 -18.87 -14.51
C ASN A 298 -16.81 -18.78 -14.52
N GLY A 299 -17.37 -17.62 -14.18
CA GLY A 299 -18.80 -17.41 -14.00
C GLY A 299 -19.42 -17.92 -12.68
N GLU A 300 -18.65 -18.56 -11.80
CA GLU A 300 -19.09 -18.93 -10.45
C GLU A 300 -18.78 -17.82 -9.44
N GLN A 301 -19.71 -17.56 -8.51
CA GLN A 301 -19.50 -16.65 -7.38
C GLN A 301 -19.02 -17.44 -6.15
N LEU A 302 -17.85 -17.07 -5.65
CA LEU A 302 -17.29 -17.59 -4.41
C LEU A 302 -17.29 -16.47 -3.36
N LEU A 303 -17.97 -16.71 -2.24
CA LEU A 303 -18.01 -15.80 -1.09
C LEU A 303 -16.93 -16.21 -0.10
N ILE A 304 -15.95 -15.34 0.12
CA ILE A 304 -14.91 -15.52 1.14
C ILE A 304 -15.28 -14.66 2.35
N SER A 305 -15.55 -15.29 3.49
CA SER A 305 -16.18 -14.66 4.65
C SER A 305 -15.21 -14.35 5.80
N SER A 306 -13.99 -14.90 5.77
CA SER A 306 -13.00 -14.69 6.84
C SER A 306 -11.54 -14.78 6.34
N PRO A 307 -10.56 -14.33 7.16
CA PRO A 307 -9.14 -14.54 6.90
C PRO A 307 -8.75 -16.00 6.70
N GLU A 308 -9.38 -16.94 7.41
CA GLU A 308 -9.11 -18.38 7.28
C GLU A 308 -9.57 -18.91 5.92
N GLU A 309 -10.74 -18.49 5.45
CA GLU A 309 -11.24 -18.83 4.11
C GLU A 309 -10.38 -18.19 3.01
N PHE A 310 -9.94 -16.94 3.20
CA PHE A 310 -9.01 -16.27 2.29
C PHE A 310 -7.67 -17.02 2.17
N LEU A 311 -7.12 -17.48 3.29
CA LEU A 311 -5.89 -18.28 3.30
C LEU A 311 -6.08 -19.66 2.64
N ALA A 312 -7.25 -20.28 2.83
CA ALA A 312 -7.58 -21.55 2.18
C ALA A 312 -7.75 -21.42 0.66
N SER A 313 -8.34 -20.32 0.19
CA SER A 313 -8.59 -20.01 -1.23
C SER A 313 -7.51 -19.12 -1.88
N TYR A 314 -6.38 -18.89 -1.21
CA TYR A 314 -5.43 -17.82 -1.58
C TYR A 314 -4.99 -17.88 -3.04
N ASN A 315 -4.69 -19.07 -3.57
CA ASN A 315 -4.19 -19.24 -4.94
C ASN A 315 -5.29 -19.02 -6.01
N ASP A 316 -6.58 -19.12 -5.64
CA ASP A 316 -7.72 -18.85 -6.53
C ASP A 316 -8.06 -17.36 -6.56
N ILE A 317 -7.85 -16.68 -5.42
CA ILE A 317 -7.99 -15.22 -5.27
C ILE A 317 -6.79 -14.53 -5.97
N LEU A 318 -5.58 -14.78 -5.48
CA LEU A 318 -4.29 -14.32 -6.05
C LEU A 318 -3.79 -15.36 -7.06
N ASN A 319 -4.49 -15.45 -8.19
CA ASN A 319 -4.02 -16.23 -9.33
C ASN A 319 -2.84 -15.51 -10.03
N LEU A 320 -2.19 -16.18 -10.99
CA LEU A 320 -1.05 -15.60 -11.72
C LEU A 320 -1.38 -14.27 -12.41
N GLN A 321 -2.62 -14.07 -12.87
CA GLN A 321 -3.03 -12.83 -13.52
C GLN A 321 -3.03 -11.65 -12.55
N VAL A 322 -3.57 -11.84 -11.34
CA VAL A 322 -3.54 -10.81 -10.29
C VAL A 322 -2.11 -10.50 -9.87
N ILE A 323 -1.27 -11.52 -9.71
CA ILE A 323 0.13 -11.35 -9.32
C ILE A 323 0.89 -10.54 -10.37
N TYR A 324 0.79 -10.87 -11.67
CA TYR A 324 1.48 -10.13 -12.73
C TYR A 324 0.99 -8.68 -12.88
N ASP A 325 -0.32 -8.43 -12.74
CA ASP A 325 -0.88 -7.08 -12.82
C ASP A 325 -0.42 -6.20 -11.65
N VAL A 326 -0.33 -6.77 -10.43
CA VAL A 326 0.21 -6.08 -9.23
C VAL A 326 1.73 -5.93 -9.27
N GLU A 327 2.46 -6.87 -9.86
CA GLU A 327 3.91 -6.78 -10.07
C GLU A 327 4.25 -5.60 -10.99
N GLY A 328 3.55 -5.49 -12.11
CA GLY A 328 3.74 -4.45 -13.13
C GLY A 328 3.07 -3.11 -12.84
N SER A 329 2.32 -2.96 -11.74
CA SER A 329 1.62 -1.71 -11.40
C SER A 329 2.45 -0.78 -10.52
N GLU A 330 2.46 0.51 -10.82
CA GLU A 330 2.93 1.52 -9.86
C GLU A 330 1.98 1.65 -8.66
N THR A 331 2.43 2.32 -7.60
CA THR A 331 1.74 2.47 -6.31
C THR A 331 1.30 3.90 -6.03
N GLU A 332 1.74 4.81 -6.88
CA GLU A 332 1.53 6.25 -6.95
C GLU A 332 0.63 6.61 -8.14
N ASP A 333 0.13 7.87 -8.18
CA ASP A 333 -0.73 8.40 -9.26
C ASP A 333 -1.92 7.49 -9.64
N LEU A 334 -2.43 6.73 -8.65
CA LEU A 334 -3.40 5.66 -8.86
C LEU A 334 -4.72 6.17 -9.43
N PHE A 335 -5.30 5.39 -10.34
CA PHE A 335 -6.65 5.63 -10.81
C PHE A 335 -7.66 5.45 -9.69
N TRP A 336 -8.57 6.41 -9.54
CA TRP A 336 -9.69 6.35 -8.62
C TRP A 336 -10.96 6.89 -9.27
N ASN A 337 -12.11 6.45 -8.76
CA ASN A 337 -13.41 6.91 -9.22
C ASN A 337 -14.44 6.92 -8.06
N GLN A 338 -15.73 6.90 -8.39
CA GLN A 338 -16.83 6.78 -7.43
C GLN A 338 -17.00 5.38 -6.82
N ASP A 339 -16.22 4.38 -7.27
CA ASP A 339 -16.29 2.98 -6.84
C ASP A 339 -15.11 2.59 -5.95
N GLY A 340 -13.93 3.20 -6.12
CA GLY A 340 -12.80 3.11 -5.19
C GLY A 340 -11.48 3.60 -5.78
N VAL A 341 -10.36 3.14 -5.21
CA VAL A 341 -9.01 3.24 -5.80
C VAL A 341 -8.64 1.90 -6.42
N MET A 342 -8.02 1.94 -7.60
CA MET A 342 -7.64 0.78 -8.40
C MET A 342 -6.12 0.58 -8.40
N LEU A 343 -5.67 -0.64 -8.10
CA LEU A 343 -4.29 -1.09 -8.25
C LEU A 343 -4.18 -2.04 -9.45
N GLY A 344 -3.15 -1.84 -10.28
CA GLY A 344 -3.01 -2.50 -11.57
C GLY A 344 -4.07 -2.07 -12.59
N THR A 345 -4.29 -2.89 -13.61
CA THR A 345 -5.31 -2.71 -14.64
C THR A 345 -6.72 -3.13 -14.18
N GLY A 346 -6.96 -3.11 -12.87
CA GLY A 346 -8.22 -3.53 -12.25
C GLY A 346 -8.12 -4.81 -11.42
N ALA A 347 -6.92 -5.37 -11.20
CA ALA A 347 -6.74 -6.56 -10.38
C ALA A 347 -7.24 -6.42 -8.94
N ILE A 348 -6.98 -5.28 -8.28
CA ILE A 348 -7.35 -5.04 -6.89
C ILE A 348 -8.03 -3.68 -6.75
N TRP A 349 -9.13 -3.64 -6.00
CA TRP A 349 -9.87 -2.43 -5.67
C TRP A 349 -10.02 -2.27 -4.16
N PHE A 350 -9.71 -1.07 -3.67
CA PHE A 350 -9.70 -0.77 -2.23
C PHE A 350 -10.38 0.57 -1.89
N GLY A 351 -10.85 0.65 -0.64
CA GLY A 351 -11.74 1.69 -0.14
C GLY A 351 -11.50 1.98 1.35
N LYS A 352 -11.87 3.16 1.81
CA LYS A 352 -11.93 3.51 3.24
C LYS A 352 -13.29 3.13 3.79
N MET A 353 -13.27 2.33 4.85
CA MET A 353 -14.45 1.77 5.48
C MET A 353 -15.10 2.78 6.43
N GLN A 354 -16.30 2.48 6.93
CA GLN A 354 -17.04 3.38 7.85
C GLN A 354 -16.31 3.64 9.17
N ASP A 355 -15.40 2.74 9.58
CA ASP A 355 -14.55 2.89 10.76
C ASP A 355 -13.25 3.68 10.50
N GLY A 356 -13.04 4.14 9.26
CA GLY A 356 -11.84 4.85 8.82
C GLY A 356 -10.70 3.95 8.33
N SER A 357 -10.79 2.63 8.48
CA SER A 357 -9.75 1.71 8.00
C SER A 357 -9.75 1.56 6.48
N ILE A 358 -8.59 1.43 5.85
CA ILE A 358 -8.48 1.17 4.42
C ILE A 358 -8.44 -0.35 4.18
N LYS A 359 -9.26 -0.84 3.25
CA LYS A 359 -9.42 -2.26 2.94
C LYS A 359 -9.66 -2.53 1.45
N ILE A 360 -9.12 -3.64 0.97
CA ILE A 360 -9.49 -4.25 -0.32
C ILE A 360 -10.91 -4.80 -0.21
N TYR A 361 -11.81 -4.42 -1.12
CA TYR A 361 -13.18 -4.92 -1.14
C TYR A 361 -13.52 -5.74 -2.41
N ALA A 362 -12.69 -5.71 -3.45
CA ALA A 362 -12.86 -6.53 -4.65
C ALA A 362 -11.52 -6.92 -5.29
N ILE A 363 -11.48 -8.13 -5.85
CA ILE A 363 -10.36 -8.68 -6.65
C ILE A 363 -10.95 -9.32 -7.92
N PRO A 364 -11.38 -8.51 -8.93
CA PRO A 364 -12.20 -8.98 -10.05
C PRO A 364 -11.51 -10.06 -10.89
N ALA A 365 -10.24 -9.84 -11.26
CA ALA A 365 -9.31 -10.71 -11.99
C ALA A 365 -9.77 -11.41 -13.29
N GLU A 366 -11.04 -11.33 -13.71
CA GLU A 366 -11.40 -11.50 -15.13
C GLU A 366 -11.01 -10.23 -15.90
N VAL A 367 -9.69 -9.97 -15.95
CA VAL A 367 -9.11 -9.01 -16.90
C VAL A 367 -9.32 -9.62 -18.28
N GLN A 368 -10.38 -9.18 -18.97
CA GLN A 368 -10.47 -9.38 -20.40
C GLN A 368 -9.32 -8.59 -21.04
N TYR A 369 -8.18 -9.26 -21.25
CA TYR A 369 -7.31 -8.86 -22.34
C TYR A 369 -8.17 -8.93 -23.61
N CYS A 370 -8.57 -7.75 -24.10
CA CYS A 370 -9.09 -7.59 -25.44
C CYS A 370 -8.00 -8.08 -26.40
N ASN A 371 -8.05 -9.37 -26.74
CA ASN A 371 -7.08 -10.03 -27.58
C ASN A 371 -6.99 -9.28 -28.92
N PRO A 372 -5.90 -8.56 -29.25
CA PRO A 372 -5.87 -7.70 -30.44
C PRO A 372 -5.81 -8.45 -31.77
N LEU A 373 -6.01 -9.78 -31.74
CA LEU A 373 -5.70 -10.71 -32.81
C LEU A 373 -6.89 -11.59 -33.24
N ASP A 374 -8.11 -11.28 -32.80
CA ASP A 374 -9.32 -11.73 -33.49
C ASP A 374 -9.68 -10.73 -34.60
N VAL A 375 -8.79 -10.66 -35.60
CA VAL A 375 -9.07 -10.12 -36.94
C VAL A 375 -9.14 -11.30 -37.90
N ASP A 376 -10.38 -11.65 -38.27
CA ASP A 376 -10.72 -12.62 -39.33
C ASP A 376 -10.16 -12.23 -40.72
#